data_AF-D5PIC8-F1
#
_entry.id   AF-D5PIC8-F1
#
_cell.length_a   1.000
_cell.length_b   1.000
_cell.length_c   1.000
_cell.angle_alpha   90.00
_cell.angle_beta   90.00
_cell.angle_gamma   90.00
#
_symmetry.space_group_name_H-M   'P 1'
#
loop_
_entity.id
_entity.type
_entity.pdbx_description
1 polymer ?
#
loop_
_entity_poly.entity_id
_entity_poly.type
_entity_poly.pdbx_seq_one_letter_code
_entity_poly.pdbx_strand_id
1 'polypeptide(L)' 'MWWLCRNCRNEWQVPVASRSAGASCKKCASRTTALPKPGNSLAERNPRAAAEWHPTRNGDLAPADVAFSRK' A
#
# COMPACT_ATOMS: atom_id res chain seq x y z
N MET A 1 -20.85 -6.80 -10.88
CA MET A 1 -20.09 -6.82 -12.15
C MET A 1 -18.61 -6.71 -11.82
N TRP A 2 -17.77 -7.36 -12.63
CA TRP A 2 -16.32 -7.27 -12.52
C TRP A 2 -15.78 -6.04 -13.24
N TRP A 3 -14.70 -5.46 -12.74
CA TRP A 3 -14.02 -4.31 -13.35
C TRP A 3 -12.51 -4.46 -13.26
N LEU A 4 -11.79 -4.02 -14.29
CA LEU A 4 -10.33 -4.00 -14.33
C LEU A 4 -9.81 -2.59 -14.03
N CYS A 5 -8.92 -2.44 -13.04
CA CYS A 5 -8.30 -1.16 -12.72
C CYS A 5 -7.18 -0.81 -13.72
N ARG A 6 -7.29 0.37 -14.36
CA ARG A 6 -6.26 0.88 -15.30
C ARG A 6 -4.87 1.04 -14.68
N ASN A 7 -4.78 1.45 -13.40
CA ASN A 7 -3.51 1.82 -12.77
C ASN A 7 -2.72 0.63 -12.22
N CYS A 8 -3.40 -0.45 -11.79
CA CYS A 8 -2.75 -1.59 -11.13
C CYS A 8 -3.10 -2.95 -11.73
N ARG A 9 -3.92 -2.99 -12.79
CA ARG A 9 -4.46 -4.18 -13.46
C ARG A 9 -5.11 -5.21 -12.52
N ASN A 10 -5.53 -4.76 -11.34
CA ASN A 10 -6.29 -5.59 -10.41
C ASN A 10 -7.76 -5.59 -10.79
N GLU A 11 -8.38 -6.75 -10.72
CA GLU A 11 -9.82 -6.91 -10.80
C GLU A 11 -10.49 -6.75 -9.43
N TRP A 12 -11.78 -6.43 -9.44
CA TRP A 12 -12.69 -6.49 -8.30
C TRP A 12 -14.14 -6.67 -8.76
N GLN A 13 -15.08 -6.78 -7.81
CA GLN A 13 -16.51 -6.65 -8.06
C GLN A 13 -17.13 -5.44 -7.36
N VAL A 14 -17.91 -4.63 -8.09
CA VAL A 14 -18.85 -3.63 -7.51
C VAL A 14 -20.10 -3.48 -8.41
N PRO A 15 -21.26 -3.04 -7.88
CA PRO A 15 -22.45 -2.70 -8.68
C PRO A 15 -22.22 -1.48 -9.59
N VAL A 16 -22.87 -1.41 -10.77
CA VAL A 16 -22.76 -0.22 -11.66
C VAL A 16 -23.15 1.07 -10.95
N ALA A 17 -24.23 1.08 -10.16
CA ALA A 17 -24.64 2.25 -9.39
C ALA A 17 -23.51 2.79 -8.49
N SER A 18 -22.82 1.93 -7.74
CA SER A 18 -21.70 2.33 -6.90
C SER A 18 -20.50 2.81 -7.72
N ARG A 19 -20.25 2.21 -8.89
CA ARG A 19 -19.18 2.64 -9.79
C ARG A 19 -19.46 4.03 -10.38
N SER A 20 -20.69 4.30 -10.81
CA SER A 20 -21.14 5.62 -11.27
C SER A 20 -21.12 6.67 -10.17
N ALA A 21 -21.40 6.27 -8.91
CA ALA A 21 -21.25 7.11 -7.72
C ALA A 21 -19.78 7.31 -7.27
N GLY A 22 -18.79 6.90 -8.07
CA GLY A 22 -17.36 7.16 -7.82
C GLY A 22 -16.57 6.04 -7.14
N ALA A 23 -17.14 4.86 -6.89
CA ALA A 23 -16.40 3.75 -6.31
C ALA A 23 -15.17 3.39 -7.15
N SER A 24 -13.99 3.42 -6.52
CA SER A 24 -12.70 3.51 -7.20
C SER A 24 -11.70 2.45 -6.73
N CYS A 25 -10.44 2.70 -7.09
CA CYS A 25 -9.18 2.07 -6.67
C CYS A 25 -9.12 1.27 -5.35
N LYS A 26 -9.94 0.27 -4.97
CA LYS A 26 -9.80 -0.34 -3.61
C LYS A 26 -8.39 -0.82 -3.24
N LYS A 27 -7.56 -1.23 -4.22
CA LYS A 27 -6.12 -1.52 -4.05
C LYS A 27 -5.18 -0.30 -4.28
N CYS A 28 -5.62 0.73 -5.00
CA CYS A 28 -4.88 1.98 -5.21
C CYS A 28 -5.09 3.00 -4.07
N ALA A 29 -6.29 3.06 -3.50
CA ALA A 29 -6.69 3.83 -2.33
C ALA A 29 -6.17 3.20 -1.03
N SER A 30 -5.78 1.92 -1.06
CA SER A 30 -4.93 1.31 -0.02
C SER A 30 -3.43 1.36 -0.37
N ARG A 31 -3.05 1.87 -1.54
CA ARG A 31 -1.64 2.10 -1.96
C ARG A 31 -1.18 3.53 -1.72
N THR A 32 -2.07 4.45 -1.33
CA THR A 32 -1.67 5.46 -0.36
C THR A 32 -1.32 4.72 0.93
N THR A 33 -0.09 4.22 0.99
CA THR A 33 0.61 3.94 2.24
C THR A 33 0.68 5.26 2.97
N ALA A 34 -0.36 5.54 3.77
CA ALA A 34 -0.29 6.60 4.75
C ALA A 34 1.00 6.35 5.54
N LEU A 35 1.89 7.36 5.56
CA LEU A 35 3.16 7.30 6.27
C LEU A 35 2.92 6.67 7.64
N PRO A 36 3.72 5.69 8.05
CA PRO A 36 3.50 5.02 9.32
C PRO A 36 3.42 6.07 10.43
N LYS A 37 2.46 5.88 11.34
CA LYS A 37 2.39 6.70 12.56
C LYS A 37 3.75 6.65 13.26
N PRO A 38 4.21 7.76 13.88
CA PRO A 38 5.44 7.76 14.67
C PRO A 38 5.47 6.57 15.64
N GLY A 39 6.60 5.88 15.71
CA GLY A 39 6.80 4.64 16.46
C GLY A 39 6.32 3.36 15.76
N ASN A 40 5.83 3.41 14.51
CA ASN A 40 5.31 2.25 13.79
C ASN A 40 5.92 2.00 12.40
N SER A 41 7.01 2.66 12.03
CA SER A 41 7.80 2.28 10.86
C SER A 41 8.59 0.97 11.09
N LEU A 42 9.06 0.35 10.01
CA LEU A 42 10.00 -0.78 10.08
C LEU A 42 11.32 -0.35 10.73
N ALA A 43 11.81 0.85 10.42
CA ALA A 43 13.00 1.45 11.03
C ALA A 43 12.91 1.51 12.57
N GLU A 44 11.78 1.97 13.11
CA GLU A 44 11.58 2.13 14.55
C GLU A 44 11.29 0.80 15.27
N ARG A 45 10.46 -0.07 14.68
CA ARG A 45 10.00 -1.30 15.37
C ARG A 45 10.89 -2.52 15.15
N ASN A 46 11.70 -2.55 14.09
CA ASN A 46 12.67 -3.61 13.85
C ASN A 46 13.93 -3.07 13.12
N PRO A 47 14.80 -2.33 13.84
CA PRO A 47 16.01 -1.75 13.24
C PRO A 47 16.98 -2.80 12.67
N ARG A 48 16.92 -4.06 13.13
CA ARG A 48 17.73 -5.16 12.54
C ARG A 48 17.27 -5.47 11.12
N ALA A 49 15.97 -5.74 10.92
CA ALA A 49 15.43 -5.96 9.57
C ALA A 49 15.50 -4.70 8.69
N ALA A 50 15.47 -3.50 9.28
CA ALA A 50 15.71 -2.25 8.56
C ALA A 50 17.16 -2.12 8.06
N ALA A 51 18.15 -2.68 8.78
CA ALA A 51 19.54 -2.73 8.33
C ALA A 51 19.77 -3.75 7.20
N GLU A 52 18.89 -4.75 7.07
CA GLU A 52 18.86 -5.71 5.95
C GLU A 52 18.13 -5.15 4.71
N TRP A 53 17.67 -3.89 4.73
CA TRP A 53 16.92 -3.29 3.63
C TRP A 53 17.78 -3.08 2.38
N HIS A 54 17.37 -3.66 1.27
CA HIS A 54 18.10 -3.52 0.01
C HIS A 54 17.98 -2.08 -0.54
N PRO A 55 19.09 -1.36 -0.78
CA PRO A 55 19.05 0.08 -1.07
C PRO A 55 18.38 0.45 -2.40
N THR A 56 18.46 -0.41 -3.42
CA THR A 56 17.94 -0.10 -4.78
C THR A 56 16.78 -0.98 -5.27
N ARG A 57 16.43 -2.07 -4.57
CA ARG A 57 15.41 -3.03 -5.04
C ARG A 57 13.99 -2.75 -4.55
N ASN A 58 13.84 -1.82 -3.60
CA ASN A 58 12.56 -1.42 -3.03
C ASN A 58 11.98 -0.14 -3.66
N GLY A 59 12.60 0.36 -4.74
CA GLY A 59 12.27 1.66 -5.33
C GLY A 59 12.60 2.80 -4.37
N ASP A 60 11.77 3.83 -4.36
CA ASP A 60 11.95 5.03 -3.52
C ASP A 60 11.52 4.82 -2.05
N LEU A 61 11.21 3.59 -1.63
CA LEU A 61 10.76 3.28 -0.27
C LEU A 61 11.95 3.10 0.68
N ALA A 62 12.02 3.93 1.72
CA ALA A 62 12.88 3.72 2.87
C ALA A 62 12.20 2.81 3.92
N PRO A 63 12.97 2.20 4.85
CA PRO A 63 12.40 1.51 6.02
C PRO A 63 11.51 2.40 6.90
N ALA A 64 11.64 3.73 6.78
CA ALA A 64 10.80 4.71 7.45
C ALA A 64 9.38 4.82 6.85
N ASP A 65 9.20 4.49 5.56
CA ASP A 65 7.91 4.64 4.86
C ASP A 65 6.99 3.42 5.02
N VAL A 66 7.52 2.33 5.59
CA VAL A 66 6.84 1.02 5.65
C VAL A 66 6.32 0.76 7.06
N ALA A 67 5.00 0.65 7.20
CA ALA A 67 4.36 0.34 8.47
C ALA A 67 4.64 -1.11 8.91
N PHE A 68 5.16 -1.27 10.12
CA PHE A 68 5.39 -2.57 10.75
C PHE A 68 4.05 -3.23 11.10
N SER A 69 3.54 -4.01 10.15
CA SER A 69 2.28 -4.72 10.24
C SER A 69 2.52 -6.14 10.73
N ARG A 70 1.97 -6.52 11.90
CA ARG A 70 1.86 -7.94 12.27
C ARG A 70 0.65 -8.54 11.54
N LYS A 71 0.83 -9.74 11.01
CA LYS A 71 -0.25 -10.63 10.57
C LYS A 71 -0.86 -11.33 11.78
#